data_AF-A0A087N6F1-F1
#
_entry.id   AF-A0A087N6F1-F1
#
_cell.length_a   1.000
_cell.length_b   1.000
_cell.length_c   1.000
_cell.angle_alpha   90.00
_cell.angle_beta   90.00
_cell.angle_gamma   90.00
#
_symmetry.space_group_name_H-M   'P 1'
#
loop_
_entity.id
_entity.type
_entity.pdbx_description
1 polymer ?
#
loop_
_entity_poly.entity_id
_entity_poly.type
_entity_poly.pdbx_seq_one_letter_code
_entity_poly.pdbx_strand_id
1 'polypeptide(L)'
;MKGFVDRVVILCGGEEIARHPRCYGEAMFVANPLHYLALIETKPGALDQAAALQDWTLPEDFQHLRHLLEVRMGNKGKREFIQVLRLLEAMPMEVVTFAVKEAIHIGAIGFDAVKQIALARIERRPARLDLEAYPHLPRMEVKTTRAADYASLLPGIAA
;
A
#
# COMPACT_ATOMS: atom_id res chain seq x y z
N MET A 1 24.60 1.00 -22.75
CA MET A 1 24.37 -0.35 -22.17
C MET A 1 25.72 -1.06 -22.06
N LYS A 2 26.00 -1.73 -20.93
CA LYS A 2 27.18 -2.58 -20.73
C LYS A 2 26.72 -4.02 -20.50
N GLY A 3 27.28 -4.97 -21.25
CA GLY A 3 27.01 -6.40 -21.07
C GLY A 3 28.15 -7.09 -20.34
N PHE A 4 27.83 -7.81 -19.28
CA PHE A 4 28.74 -8.71 -18.56
C PHE A 4 28.33 -10.17 -18.83
N VAL A 5 29.08 -11.12 -18.27
CA VAL A 5 28.79 -12.56 -18.42
C VAL A 5 27.44 -12.89 -17.78
N ASP A 6 27.21 -12.45 -16.55
CA ASP A 6 26.05 -12.78 -15.73
C ASP A 6 24.93 -11.73 -15.76
N ARG A 7 25.22 -10.52 -16.26
CA ARG A 7 24.33 -9.36 -16.11
C ARG A 7 24.44 -8.35 -17.24
N VAL A 8 23.40 -7.55 -17.39
CA VAL A 8 23.31 -6.40 -18.27
C VAL A 8 23.06 -5.16 -17.41
N VAL A 9 23.81 -4.09 -17.69
CA VAL A 9 23.67 -2.80 -17.02
C VAL A 9 23.23 -1.74 -18.03
N ILE A 10 22.13 -1.06 -17.73
CA ILE A 10 21.58 0.04 -18.52
C ILE A 10 22.05 1.34 -17.89
N LEU A 11 22.59 2.23 -18.74
CA LEU A 11 23.19 3.49 -18.33
C LEU A 11 22.49 4.64 -19.06
N CYS A 12 22.21 5.73 -18.35
CA CYS A 12 21.74 7.00 -18.91
C CYS A 12 22.66 8.11 -18.41
N GLY A 13 23.25 8.91 -19.31
CA GLY A 13 24.18 9.98 -18.90
C GLY A 13 25.44 9.52 -18.15
N GLY A 14 25.77 8.22 -18.19
CA GLY A 14 26.88 7.62 -17.42
C GLY A 14 26.47 7.02 -16.07
N GLU A 15 25.25 7.25 -15.60
CA GLU A 15 24.71 6.68 -14.37
C GLU A 15 23.98 5.36 -14.64
N GLU A 16 24.13 4.39 -13.73
CA GLU A 16 23.43 3.10 -13.80
C GLU A 16 21.96 3.29 -13.39
N ILE A 17 21.05 3.05 -14.34
CA ILE A 17 19.60 3.20 -14.13
C ILE A 17 18.88 1.85 -13.97
N ALA A 18 19.50 0.75 -14.40
CA ALA A 18 18.95 -0.59 -14.22
C ALA A 18 20.03 -1.67 -14.36
N ARG A 19 19.83 -2.77 -13.64
CA ARG A 19 20.65 -3.98 -13.71
C ARG A 19 19.75 -5.20 -13.82
N HIS A 20 20.05 -6.07 -14.77
CA HIS A 20 19.29 -7.29 -15.00
C HIS A 20 20.23 -8.50 -15.15
N PRO A 21 19.87 -9.68 -14.64
CA PRO A 21 20.54 -10.92 -15.00
C PRO A 21 20.50 -11.13 -16.51
N ARG A 22 21.59 -11.68 -17.07
CA ARG A 22 21.63 -11.96 -18.50
C ARG A 22 20.76 -13.18 -18.79
N CYS A 23 19.81 -13.02 -19.72
CA CYS A 23 19.02 -14.12 -20.25
C CYS A 23 19.64 -14.60 -21.57
N TYR A 24 19.81 -15.91 -21.72
CA TYR A 24 20.32 -16.54 -22.95
C TYR A 24 19.23 -17.20 -23.79
N GLY A 25 17.99 -17.21 -23.32
CA GLY A 25 16.86 -17.75 -24.07
C GLY A 25 16.46 -16.85 -25.24
N GLU A 26 15.97 -17.45 -26.32
CA GLU A 26 15.45 -16.71 -27.48
C GLU A 26 14.07 -16.12 -27.18
N ALA A 27 13.82 -14.89 -27.63
CA ALA A 27 12.54 -14.18 -27.49
C ALA A 27 11.98 -14.07 -26.05
N MET A 28 12.84 -14.17 -25.02
CA MET A 28 12.42 -14.07 -23.62
C MET A 28 12.08 -12.62 -23.22
N PHE A 29 10.89 -12.41 -22.66
CA PHE A 29 10.49 -11.15 -22.04
C PHE A 29 10.81 -11.17 -20.55
N VAL A 30 11.87 -10.46 -20.15
CA VAL A 30 12.28 -10.31 -18.74
C VAL A 30 12.02 -8.89 -18.30
N ALA A 31 11.06 -8.70 -17.40
CA ALA A 31 10.67 -7.39 -16.89
C ALA A 31 10.78 -7.33 -15.37
N ASN A 32 11.16 -6.16 -14.85
CA ASN A 32 10.97 -5.82 -13.44
C ASN A 32 9.64 -5.05 -13.31
N PRO A 33 8.62 -5.60 -12.62
CA PRO A 33 7.33 -4.95 -12.39
C PRO A 33 7.44 -3.49 -11.92
N LEU A 34 8.39 -3.20 -11.01
CA LEU A 34 8.54 -1.88 -10.40
C LEU A 34 8.83 -0.78 -11.42
N HIS A 35 9.53 -1.09 -12.51
CA HIS A 35 9.87 -0.10 -13.53
C HIS A 35 8.65 0.39 -14.34
N TYR A 36 7.54 -0.34 -14.29
CA TYR A 36 6.34 -0.04 -15.08
C TYR A 36 5.25 0.66 -14.27
N LEU A 37 5.36 0.71 -12.94
CA LEU A 37 4.29 1.22 -12.08
C LEU A 37 4.00 2.71 -12.31
N ALA A 38 5.02 3.54 -12.49
CA ALA A 38 4.84 4.95 -12.83
C ALA A 38 4.07 5.15 -14.15
N LEU A 39 4.34 4.31 -15.16
CA LEU A 39 3.58 4.31 -16.42
C LEU A 39 2.13 3.86 -16.20
N ILE A 40 1.94 2.80 -15.41
CA ILE A 40 0.61 2.25 -15.12
C ILE A 40 -0.24 3.23 -14.30
N GLU A 41 0.35 4.06 -13.44
CA GLU A 41 -0.38 5.10 -12.72
C GLU A 41 -0.98 6.17 -13.66
N THR A 42 -0.32 6.45 -14.80
CA THR A 42 -0.88 7.35 -15.83
C THR A 42 -2.03 6.70 -16.61
N LYS A 43 -2.01 5.37 -16.76
CA LYS A 43 -3.07 4.59 -17.43
C LYS A 43 -3.51 3.39 -16.57
N PRO A 44 -4.30 3.63 -15.50
CA PRO A 44 -4.67 2.60 -14.51
C PRO A 44 -5.41 1.39 -15.10
N GLY A 45 -6.17 1.61 -16.18
CA GLY A 45 -6.90 0.55 -16.86
C GLY A 45 -6.00 -0.51 -17.52
N ALA A 46 -4.70 -0.24 -17.67
CA ALA A 46 -3.73 -1.19 -18.21
C ALA A 46 -3.18 -2.16 -17.15
N LEU A 47 -3.50 -1.97 -15.86
CA LEU A 47 -2.97 -2.79 -14.76
C LEU A 47 -3.13 -4.30 -15.03
N ASP A 48 -4.34 -4.71 -15.45
CA ASP A 48 -4.68 -6.12 -15.70
C ASP A 48 -4.08 -6.69 -17.00
N GLN A 49 -3.65 -5.83 -17.91
CA GLN A 49 -3.14 -6.20 -19.23
C GLN A 49 -1.61 -6.05 -19.32
N ALA A 50 -0.97 -5.54 -18.27
CA ALA A 50 0.45 -5.30 -18.26
C ALA A 50 1.22 -6.62 -18.19
N ALA A 51 1.80 -7.06 -19.30
CA ALA A 51 2.62 -8.27 -19.38
C ALA A 51 3.74 -8.30 -18.32
N ALA A 52 4.31 -7.13 -17.99
CA ALA A 52 5.33 -7.01 -16.95
C ALA A 52 4.84 -7.32 -15.53
N LEU A 53 3.53 -7.42 -15.29
CA LEU A 53 2.93 -7.66 -13.97
C LEU A 53 2.28 -9.05 -13.81
N GLN A 54 2.12 -9.82 -14.90
CA GLN A 54 1.29 -11.05 -14.90
C GLN A 54 1.80 -12.13 -13.93
N ASP A 55 3.11 -12.26 -13.77
CA ASP A 55 3.74 -13.26 -12.89
C ASP A 55 4.41 -12.62 -11.66
N TRP A 56 3.97 -11.43 -11.26
CA TRP A 56 4.54 -10.78 -10.10
C TRP A 56 4.07 -11.47 -8.81
N THR A 57 5.00 -12.16 -8.14
CA THR A 57 4.76 -12.85 -6.88
C THR A 57 4.60 -11.88 -5.71
N LEU A 58 3.38 -11.37 -5.55
CA LEU A 58 2.98 -10.56 -4.41
C LEU A 58 2.36 -11.43 -3.30
N PRO A 59 2.52 -11.06 -2.02
CA PRO A 59 1.76 -11.66 -0.93
C PRO A 59 0.24 -11.54 -1.16
N GLU A 60 -0.51 -12.54 -0.72
CA GLU A 60 -1.97 -12.64 -0.91
C GLU A 60 -2.73 -11.40 -0.41
N ASP A 61 -2.22 -10.74 0.63
CA ASP A 61 -2.82 -9.54 1.21
C ASP A 61 -2.95 -8.38 0.20
N PHE A 62 -2.07 -8.30 -0.81
CA PHE A 62 -2.19 -7.30 -1.88
C PHE A 62 -3.41 -7.56 -2.77
N GLN A 63 -3.68 -8.82 -3.11
CA GLN A 63 -4.88 -9.19 -3.87
C GLN A 63 -6.15 -8.90 -3.05
N HIS A 64 -6.12 -9.21 -1.76
CA HIS A 64 -7.23 -8.90 -0.86
C HIS A 64 -7.47 -7.37 -0.77
N LEU A 65 -6.42 -6.57 -0.55
CA LEU A 65 -6.51 -5.12 -0.54
C LEU A 65 -7.09 -4.57 -1.85
N ARG A 66 -6.59 -5.07 -2.99
CA ARG A 66 -7.06 -4.69 -4.32
C ARG A 66 -8.56 -4.90 -4.45
N HIS A 67 -9.05 -6.09 -4.07
CA HIS A 67 -10.48 -6.40 -4.11
C HIS A 67 -11.30 -5.42 -3.26
N LEU A 68 -10.87 -5.17 -2.02
CA LEU A 68 -11.56 -4.23 -1.12
C LEU A 68 -11.61 -2.81 -1.68
N LEU A 69 -10.51 -2.33 -2.27
CA LEU A 69 -10.43 -1.02 -2.91
C LEU A 69 -11.35 -0.91 -4.13
N GLU A 70 -11.35 -1.93 -5.00
CA GLU A 70 -12.20 -1.96 -6.19
C GLU A 70 -13.69 -2.02 -5.83
N VAL A 71 -14.08 -2.82 -4.83
CA VAL A 71 -15.47 -2.88 -4.34
C VAL A 71 -15.91 -1.53 -3.76
N ARG A 72 -15.04 -0.87 -3.00
CA ARG A 72 -15.39 0.39 -2.32
C ARG A 72 -15.37 1.60 -3.26
N MET A 73 -14.48 1.61 -4.25
CA MET A 73 -14.11 2.84 -4.99
C MET A 73 -14.03 2.66 -6.51
N GLY A 74 -14.31 1.47 -7.04
CA GLY A 74 -14.27 1.17 -8.47
C GLY A 74 -12.93 1.53 -9.11
N ASN A 75 -12.97 2.32 -10.19
CA ASN A 75 -11.78 2.78 -10.90
C ASN A 75 -10.82 3.60 -10.05
N LYS A 76 -11.31 4.33 -9.03
CA LYS A 76 -10.44 5.05 -8.10
C LYS A 76 -9.68 4.06 -7.20
N GLY A 77 -10.31 2.94 -6.84
CA GLY A 77 -9.67 1.86 -6.08
C GLY A 77 -8.48 1.25 -6.81
N LYS A 78 -8.58 1.03 -8.13
CA LYS A 78 -7.44 0.59 -8.95
C LYS A 78 -6.26 1.56 -8.88
N ARG A 79 -6.53 2.87 -8.89
CA ARG A 79 -5.48 3.90 -8.76
C ARG A 79 -4.80 3.86 -7.40
N GLU A 80 -5.57 3.77 -6.33
CA GLU A 80 -4.99 3.66 -4.98
C GLU A 80 -4.18 2.37 -4.82
N PHE A 81 -4.64 1.25 -5.39
CA PHE A 81 -3.88 0.02 -5.40
C PHE A 81 -2.55 0.17 -6.14
N ILE A 82 -2.53 0.82 -7.32
CA ILE A 82 -1.28 1.15 -8.02
C ILE A 82 -0.37 1.99 -7.12
N GLN A 83 -0.90 3.01 -6.44
CA GLN A 83 -0.12 3.84 -5.52
C GLN A 83 0.47 3.04 -4.35
N VAL A 84 -0.27 2.04 -3.82
CA VAL A 84 0.26 1.10 -2.82
C VAL A 84 1.39 0.25 -3.41
N LEU A 85 1.26 -0.26 -4.64
CA LEU A 85 2.35 -0.97 -5.31
C LEU A 85 3.58 -0.07 -5.49
N ARG A 86 3.39 1.23 -5.79
CA ARG A 86 4.47 2.20 -5.91
C ARG A 86 5.23 2.44 -4.61
N LEU A 87 4.67 2.12 -3.44
CA LEU A 87 5.43 2.15 -2.19
C LEU A 87 6.62 1.18 -2.22
N LEU A 88 6.53 0.08 -2.98
CA LEU A 88 7.62 -0.89 -3.17
C LEU A 88 8.81 -0.31 -3.95
N GLU A 89 8.64 0.84 -4.62
CA GLU A 89 9.77 1.58 -5.23
C GLU A 89 10.68 2.21 -4.16
N ALA A 90 10.15 2.50 -2.97
CA ALA A 90 10.84 3.26 -1.92
C ALA A 90 10.97 2.52 -0.58
N MET A 91 10.22 1.43 -0.37
CA MET A 91 10.14 0.71 0.90
C MET A 91 10.30 -0.80 0.70
N PRO A 92 10.88 -1.54 1.66
CA PRO A 92 10.99 -3.00 1.57
C PRO A 92 9.63 -3.68 1.49
N MET A 93 9.57 -4.82 0.77
CA MET A 93 8.35 -5.63 0.60
C MET A 93 7.72 -6.00 1.94
N GLU A 94 8.54 -6.35 2.93
CA GLU A 94 8.09 -6.76 4.25
C GLU A 94 7.37 -5.62 5.00
N VAL A 95 7.84 -4.39 4.84
CA VAL A 95 7.24 -3.20 5.46
C VAL A 95 5.90 -2.88 4.82
N VAL A 96 5.83 -2.90 3.48
CA VAL A 96 4.58 -2.63 2.76
C VAL A 96 3.56 -3.73 3.03
N THR A 97 3.98 -5.00 3.03
CA THR A 97 3.12 -6.14 3.36
C THR A 97 2.54 -6.02 4.77
N PHE A 98 3.36 -5.65 5.75
CA PHE A 98 2.88 -5.37 7.11
C PHE A 98 1.83 -4.26 7.11
N ALA A 99 2.10 -3.14 6.42
CA ALA A 99 1.18 -2.02 6.36
C ALA A 99 -0.14 -2.35 5.68
N VAL A 100 -0.12 -3.17 4.62
CA VAL A 100 -1.32 -3.68 3.95
C VAL A 100 -2.15 -4.54 4.91
N LYS A 101 -1.52 -5.49 5.61
CA LYS A 101 -2.19 -6.34 6.61
C LYS A 101 -2.87 -5.53 7.70
N GLU A 102 -2.14 -4.59 8.28
CA GLU A 102 -2.65 -3.72 9.34
C GLU A 102 -3.79 -2.82 8.84
N ALA A 103 -3.65 -2.24 7.65
CA ALA A 103 -4.69 -1.41 7.04
C ALA A 103 -6.00 -2.19 6.82
N ILE A 104 -5.91 -3.45 6.37
CA ILE A 104 -7.05 -4.36 6.26
C ILE A 104 -7.63 -4.65 7.65
N HIS A 105 -6.78 -5.00 8.62
CA HIS A 105 -7.19 -5.36 9.97
C HIS A 105 -8.00 -4.24 10.67
N ILE A 106 -7.57 -2.99 10.54
CA ILE A 106 -8.25 -1.83 11.15
C ILE A 106 -9.36 -1.23 10.26
N GLY A 107 -9.56 -1.76 9.05
CA GLY A 107 -10.57 -1.26 8.09
C GLY A 107 -10.23 0.06 7.38
N ALA A 108 -8.99 0.54 7.50
CA ALA A 108 -8.49 1.75 6.87
C ALA A 108 -7.66 1.41 5.62
N ILE A 109 -8.33 0.99 4.55
CA ILE A 109 -7.71 0.41 3.34
C ILE A 109 -7.19 1.40 2.29
N GLY A 110 -7.32 2.71 2.52
CA GLY A 110 -6.89 3.71 1.54
C GLY A 110 -5.37 3.82 1.42
N PHE A 111 -4.88 4.32 0.28
CA PHE A 111 -3.44 4.51 0.04
C PHE A 111 -2.74 5.26 1.18
N ASP A 112 -3.32 6.38 1.63
CA ASP A 112 -2.73 7.20 2.69
C ASP A 112 -2.58 6.43 4.01
N ALA A 113 -3.54 5.58 4.35
CA ALA A 113 -3.48 4.78 5.57
C ALA A 113 -2.35 3.74 5.50
N VAL A 114 -2.24 3.01 4.38
CA VAL A 114 -1.13 2.06 4.14
C VAL A 114 0.21 2.79 4.22
N LYS A 115 0.34 3.95 3.56
CA LYS A 115 1.56 4.76 3.59
C LYS A 115 1.92 5.21 5.02
N GLN A 116 0.95 5.68 5.80
CA GLN A 116 1.19 6.12 7.18
C GLN A 116 1.65 4.97 8.08
N ILE A 117 1.04 3.78 7.96
CA ILE A 117 1.44 2.60 8.73
C ILE A 117 2.86 2.16 8.35
N ALA A 118 3.17 2.14 7.05
CA ALA A 118 4.51 1.80 6.56
C ALA A 118 5.58 2.78 7.07
N LEU A 119 5.31 4.08 7.01
CA LEU A 119 6.20 5.12 7.54
C LEU A 119 6.40 4.98 9.06
N ALA A 120 5.32 4.79 9.82
CA ALA A 120 5.40 4.59 11.27
C ALA A 120 6.27 3.37 11.64
N ARG A 121 6.18 2.29 10.85
CA ARG A 121 6.99 1.09 11.02
C ARG A 121 8.48 1.33 10.77
N ILE A 122 8.82 2.06 9.70
CA ILE A 122 10.21 2.42 9.36
C ILE A 122 10.81 3.32 10.44
N GLU A 123 10.06 4.35 10.84
CA GLU A 123 10.48 5.32 11.84
C GLU A 123 10.51 4.76 13.27
N ARG A 124 10.02 3.53 13.48
CA ARG A 124 9.86 2.89 14.79
C ARG A 124 9.13 3.79 15.79
N ARG A 125 8.12 4.53 15.32
CA ARG A 125 7.36 5.44 16.18
C ARG A 125 6.69 4.63 17.30
N PRO A 126 7.04 4.85 18.58
CA PRO A 126 6.28 4.25 19.67
C PRO A 126 4.86 4.80 19.64
N ALA A 127 3.89 3.98 20.07
CA ALA A 127 2.54 4.46 20.30
C ALA A 127 2.61 5.63 21.30
N ARG A 128 2.31 6.84 20.84
CA ARG A 128 2.53 8.07 21.62
C ARG A 128 1.57 8.24 22.79
N LEU A 129 0.56 7.37 22.92
CA LEU A 129 -0.40 7.43 24.02
C LEU A 129 0.01 6.47 25.13
N ASP A 130 1.02 6.87 25.88
CA ASP A 130 1.30 6.29 27.20
C ASP A 130 0.54 7.12 28.24
N LEU A 131 -0.56 6.58 28.78
CA LEU A 131 -1.34 7.26 29.80
C LEU A 131 -0.61 7.32 31.15
N GLU A 132 0.37 6.44 31.38
CA GLU A 132 1.19 6.47 32.60
C GLU A 132 2.11 7.70 32.63
N ALA A 133 2.50 8.22 31.46
CA ALA A 133 3.27 9.45 31.32
C ALA A 133 2.46 10.73 31.68
N TYR A 134 1.13 10.64 31.84
CA TYR A 134 0.26 11.79 32.13
C TYR A 134 -0.58 11.58 33.40
N PRO A 135 0.02 11.61 34.60
CA PRO A 135 -0.69 11.34 35.87
C PRO A 135 -1.74 12.40 36.24
N HIS A 136 -1.68 13.57 35.60
CA HIS A 136 -2.63 14.66 35.77
C HIS A 136 -3.85 14.56 34.83
N LEU A 137 -3.81 13.66 33.84
CA LEU A 137 -4.96 13.40 32.99
C LEU A 137 -6.00 12.62 33.80
N PRO A 138 -7.24 13.12 33.93
CA PRO A 138 -8.28 12.40 34.66
C PRO A 138 -8.51 11.03 34.00
N ARG A 139 -8.61 9.98 34.83
CA ARG A 139 -8.97 8.64 34.33
C ARG A 139 -10.35 8.72 33.70
N MET A 140 -10.39 8.68 32.38
CA MET A 140 -11.63 8.78 31.63
C MET A 140 -12.31 7.41 31.62
N GLU A 141 -13.34 7.25 32.45
CA GLU A 141 -14.21 6.09 32.39
C GLU A 141 -15.17 6.27 31.19
N VAL A 142 -14.71 5.86 30.01
CA VAL A 142 -15.53 5.93 28.80
C VAL A 142 -16.57 4.81 28.88
N LYS A 143 -17.80 5.16 29.27
CA LYS A 143 -18.94 4.22 29.19
C LYS A 143 -19.12 3.79 27.74
N THR A 144 -19.33 2.49 27.51
CA THR A 144 -19.71 1.98 26.19
C THR A 144 -20.95 2.70 25.71
N THR A 145 -20.87 3.30 24.52
CA THR A 145 -21.97 4.04 23.91
C THR A 145 -23.22 3.17 23.82
N ARG A 146 -24.31 3.55 24.50
CA ARG A 146 -25.61 2.89 24.35
C ARG A 146 -26.39 3.62 23.27
N ALA A 147 -26.82 2.90 22.24
CA ALA A 147 -27.60 3.47 21.14
C ALA A 147 -28.87 4.22 21.61
N ALA A 148 -29.46 3.79 22.74
CA ALA A 148 -30.62 4.43 23.33
C ALA A 148 -30.37 5.87 23.82
N ASP A 149 -29.13 6.24 24.17
CA ASP A 149 -28.81 7.57 24.67
C ASP A 149 -28.98 8.63 23.56
N TYR A 150 -28.86 8.25 22.29
CA TYR A 150 -29.11 9.12 21.13
C TYR A 150 -30.58 9.46 20.91
N ALA A 151 -31.52 8.73 21.54
CA ALA A 151 -32.95 9.07 21.46
C ALA A 151 -33.26 10.46 22.03
N SER A 152 -32.41 10.97 22.93
CA SER A 152 -32.46 12.34 23.45
C SER A 152 -32.25 13.44 22.39
N LEU A 153 -31.64 13.08 21.24
CA LEU A 153 -31.39 14.01 20.14
C LEU A 153 -32.53 14.06 19.12
N LEU A 154 -33.54 13.21 19.25
CA LEU A 154 -34.73 13.27 18.41
C LEU A 154 -35.69 14.31 19.00
N PRO A 155 -36.01 15.41 18.27
CA PRO A 155 -37.02 16.36 18.72
C PRO A 155 -38.35 15.63 18.89
N GLY A 156 -38.99 15.82 20.06
CA GLY A 156 -40.17 15.08 20.46
C GLY A 156 -41.24 15.09 19.37
N ILE A 157 -41.54 13.92 18.82
CA ILE A 157 -42.77 13.72 18.06
C ILE A 157 -43.87 13.72 19.13
N ALA A 158 -44.40 14.90 19.40
CA ALA A 158 -45.64 15.05 20.16
C ALA A 158 -46.75 14.33 19.37
N ALA A 159 -47.38 13.37 20.05
CA ALA A 159 -48.53 12.63 19.56
C ALA A 159 -49.77 13.52 19.44
#